data_AF-A0A9D6V0Q5-F1
#
_entry.id   AF-A0A9D6V0Q5-F1
#
_cell.length_a   1.000
_cell.length_b   1.000
_cell.length_c   1.000
_cell.angle_alpha   90.00
_cell.angle_beta   90.00
_cell.angle_gamma   90.00
#
_symmetry.space_group_name_H-M   'P 1'
#
loop_
_entity.id
_entity.type
_entity.pdbx_description
1 polymer ?
#
loop_
_entity_poly.entity_id
_entity_poly.type
_entity_poly.pdbx_seq_one_letter_code
_entity_poly.pdbx_strand_id
1 'polypeptide(L)'
;VGLEKFYNMLLDRGIITQMELQEHHMLEGLREKELSAEVSSFICPCCLASHAEMFDICPSCGVSFQELISRETLVNSQTPRNNATAINDGSKCVMAQEHKEETGVRPGEPPVSVPPAIIEPDVPSKPLNAEPEENYFMSADDLPKGAAGFDDALDEIGEALDSVDEDTVEEQDGILCDSCDSPMQAGLRDIYDQTRGKQSFVLAAICFALGFLGTLALGLFDGFSFARLIAVYATGLLLLFGTVFSGVGAFMFMAREKVFFCPSCTRIYPRG
;
A
#
# COMPACT_ATOMS: atom_id res chain seq x y z
N VAL A 1 -15.15 24.55 -15.05
CA VAL A 1 -16.57 24.80 -15.43
C VAL A 1 -17.53 23.68 -15.01
N GLY A 2 -17.14 22.39 -15.03
CA GLY A 2 -18.04 21.30 -14.62
C GLY A 2 -18.38 21.24 -13.13
N LEU A 3 -17.39 21.47 -12.26
CA LEU A 3 -17.52 21.34 -10.80
C LEU A 3 -18.41 22.40 -10.16
N GLU A 4 -18.30 23.67 -10.57
CA GLU A 4 -19.16 24.75 -10.06
C GLU A 4 -20.64 24.46 -10.32
N LYS A 5 -20.97 23.91 -11.48
CA LYS A 5 -22.35 23.54 -11.83
C LYS A 5 -22.88 22.37 -10.99
N PHE A 6 -21.99 21.47 -10.57
CA PHE A 6 -22.34 20.37 -9.67
C PHE A 6 -22.61 20.89 -8.25
N TYR A 7 -21.76 21.76 -7.72
CA TYR A 7 -21.96 22.36 -6.40
C TYR A 7 -23.22 23.21 -6.31
N ASN A 8 -23.53 23.97 -7.37
CA ASN A 8 -24.79 24.71 -7.46
C ASN A 8 -26.01 23.77 -7.43
N MET A 9 -25.93 22.61 -8.08
CA MET A 9 -27.01 21.61 -8.05
C MET A 9 -27.20 21.00 -6.65
N LEU A 10 -26.12 20.84 -5.88
CA LEU A 10 -26.18 20.33 -4.50
C LEU A 10 -26.77 21.37 -3.53
N LEU A 11 -26.45 22.65 -3.72
CA LEU A 11 -27.05 23.76 -2.99
C LEU A 11 -28.55 23.88 -3.29
N ASP A 12 -28.93 23.80 -4.57
CA ASP A 12 -30.33 23.89 -5.01
C ASP A 12 -31.20 22.74 -4.44
N ARG A 13 -30.59 21.57 -4.19
CA ARG A 13 -31.26 20.43 -3.56
C ARG A 13 -31.21 20.43 -2.04
N GLY A 14 -30.55 21.41 -1.42
CA GLY A 14 -30.36 21.48 0.04
C GLY A 14 -29.58 20.30 0.61
N ILE A 15 -28.77 19.63 -0.22
CA ILE A 15 -27.93 18.49 0.19
C ILE A 15 -26.71 18.99 0.94
N ILE A 16 -26.18 20.16 0.53
CA ILE A 16 -25.07 20.82 1.17
C ILE A 16 -25.48 22.24 1.53
N THR A 17 -25.03 22.72 2.68
CA THR A 17 -25.22 24.11 3.10
C THR A 17 -24.11 25.00 2.53
N GLN A 18 -24.37 26.30 2.40
CA GLN A 18 -23.37 27.25 1.89
C GLN A 18 -22.12 27.29 2.78
N MET A 19 -22.28 27.02 4.08
CA MET A 19 -21.18 26.99 5.05
C MET A 19 -20.26 25.78 4.83
N GLU A 20 -20.83 24.59 4.65
CA GLU A 20 -20.07 23.36 4.37
C GLU A 20 -19.31 23.45 3.04
N LEU A 21 -19.91 24.08 2.03
CA LEU A 21 -19.21 24.32 0.75
C LEU A 21 -18.02 25.25 0.93
N GLN A 22 -18.16 26.32 1.72
CA GLN A 22 -17.07 27.25 1.99
C GLN A 22 -15.93 26.58 2.79
N GLU A 23 -16.27 25.71 3.74
CA GLU A 23 -15.30 24.92 4.50
C GLU A 23 -14.54 23.94 3.59
N HIS A 24 -15.24 23.26 2.67
CA HIS A 24 -14.62 22.35 1.70
C HIS A 24 -13.61 23.08 0.80
N HIS A 25 -13.98 24.25 0.26
CA HIS A 25 -13.08 25.07 -0.55
C HIS A 25 -11.85 25.54 0.23
N MET A 26 -12.01 25.84 1.53
CA MET A 26 -10.89 26.21 2.40
C MET A 26 -9.95 25.03 2.62
N LEU A 27 -10.48 23.83 2.87
CA LEU A 27 -9.69 22.61 3.08
C LEU A 27 -8.96 22.17 1.79
N GLU A 28 -9.62 22.25 0.63
CA GLU A 28 -8.95 21.99 -0.65
C GLU A 28 -7.82 22.98 -0.91
N GLY A 29 -8.02 24.27 -0.60
CA GLY A 29 -6.97 25.29 -0.74
C GLY A 29 -5.78 25.07 0.21
N LEU A 30 -5.98 24.43 1.36
CA LEU A 30 -4.88 24.01 2.25
C LEU A 30 -4.16 22.77 1.70
N ARG A 31 -4.90 21.79 1.19
CA ARG A 31 -4.34 20.58 0.59
C ARG A 31 -3.53 20.86 -0.67
N GLU A 32 -3.98 21.78 -1.52
CA GLU A 32 -3.20 22.22 -2.68
C GLU A 32 -1.90 22.91 -2.27
N LYS A 33 -1.91 23.67 -1.16
CA LYS A 33 -0.69 24.28 -0.62
C LYS A 33 0.28 23.22 -0.09
N GLU A 34 -0.20 22.19 0.59
CA GLU A 34 0.62 21.05 1.03
C GLU A 34 1.18 20.25 -0.15
N LEU A 35 0.36 19.98 -1.18
CA LEU A 35 0.83 19.28 -2.39
C LEU A 35 1.86 20.10 -3.17
N SER A 36 1.74 21.43 -3.18
CA SER A 36 2.73 22.31 -3.80
C SER A 36 4.04 22.43 -3.00
N ALA A 37 4.05 21.97 -1.74
CA ALA A 37 5.21 21.90 -0.88
C ALA A 37 5.88 20.51 -0.88
N GLU A 38 5.34 19.53 -1.61
CA GLU A 38 5.99 18.25 -1.87
C GLU A 38 7.16 18.46 -2.85
N VAL A 39 8.24 19.04 -2.33
CA VAL A 39 9.51 19.16 -3.04
C VAL A 39 10.01 17.75 -3.31
N SER A 40 9.99 17.33 -4.57
CA SER A 40 10.52 16.04 -4.99
C SER A 40 11.97 15.91 -4.51
N SER A 41 12.20 15.11 -3.47
CA SER A 41 13.54 14.92 -2.92
C SER A 41 14.25 13.78 -3.63
N PHE A 42 15.45 14.03 -4.13
CA PHE A 42 16.33 13.01 -4.70
C PHE A 42 17.01 12.23 -3.58
N ILE A 43 16.88 10.91 -3.57
CA ILE A 43 17.47 10.04 -2.55
C ILE A 43 18.74 9.40 -3.13
N CYS A 44 19.87 9.56 -2.45
CA CYS A 44 21.11 8.89 -2.84
C CYS A 44 21.01 7.38 -2.55
N PRO A 45 21.21 6.48 -3.53
CA PRO A 45 21.10 5.03 -3.31
C PRO A 45 22.21 4.46 -2.41
N CYS A 46 23.33 5.16 -2.27
CA CYS A 46 24.46 4.71 -1.44
C CYS A 46 24.29 5.02 0.04
N CYS A 47 23.82 6.22 0.39
CA CYS A 47 23.74 6.67 1.78
C CYS A 47 22.32 7.00 2.25
N LEU A 48 21.33 6.90 1.36
CA LEU A 48 19.92 7.19 1.60
C LEU A 48 19.63 8.64 2.04
N ALA A 49 20.58 9.56 1.86
CA ALA A 49 20.36 10.98 2.10
C ALA A 49 19.41 11.56 1.03
N SER A 50 18.40 12.30 1.48
CA SER A 50 17.46 13.04 0.64
C SER A 50 17.96 14.46 0.40
N HIS A 51 17.95 14.92 -0.85
CA HIS A 51 18.33 16.28 -1.24
C HIS A 51 17.23 16.94 -2.07
N ALA A 52 17.07 18.26 -1.93
CA ALA A 52 16.04 19.02 -2.62
C ALA A 52 16.33 19.25 -4.12
N GLU A 53 17.60 19.20 -4.53
CA GLU A 53 18.02 19.43 -5.92
C GLU A 53 18.72 18.18 -6.47
N MET A 54 18.70 18.01 -7.79
CA MET A 54 19.45 16.95 -8.47
C MET A 54 20.95 17.27 -8.43
N PHE A 55 21.78 16.28 -8.11
CA PHE A 55 23.22 16.44 -7.98
C PHE A 55 23.94 15.36 -8.80
N ASP A 56 25.09 15.69 -9.39
CA ASP A 56 25.93 14.69 -10.08
C ASP A 56 26.77 13.89 -9.08
N ILE A 57 27.11 14.49 -7.94
CA ILE A 57 27.90 13.93 -6.84
C ILE A 57 27.13 14.15 -5.53
N CYS A 58 26.87 13.10 -4.77
CA CYS A 58 26.15 13.23 -3.50
C CYS A 58 26.92 14.12 -2.52
N PRO A 59 26.32 15.21 -2.01
CA PRO A 59 27.00 16.08 -1.06
C PRO A 59 27.22 15.42 0.30
N SER A 60 26.46 14.36 0.64
CA SER A 60 26.63 13.61 1.89
C SER A 60 27.70 12.51 1.80
N CYS A 61 27.82 11.80 0.69
CA CYS A 61 28.73 10.65 0.58
C CYS A 61 29.79 10.73 -0.53
N GLY A 62 29.75 11.76 -1.37
CA GLY A 62 30.73 11.98 -2.44
C GLY A 62 30.64 11.03 -3.64
N VAL A 63 29.65 10.13 -3.68
CA VAL A 63 29.48 9.18 -4.79
C VAL A 63 28.87 9.89 -6.00
N SER A 64 29.45 9.68 -7.18
CA SER A 64 28.91 10.20 -8.44
C SER A 64 27.81 9.28 -8.99
N PHE A 65 26.71 9.85 -9.48
CA PHE A 65 25.64 9.06 -10.11
C PHE A 65 26.08 8.41 -11.42
N GLN A 66 26.99 9.04 -12.16
CA GLN A 66 27.54 8.49 -13.40
C GLN A 66 28.29 7.16 -13.16
N GLU A 67 28.95 7.02 -12.01
CA GLU A 67 29.66 5.79 -11.63
C GLU A 67 28.69 4.68 -11.22
N LEU A 68 27.56 5.03 -10.60
CA LEU A 68 26.50 4.06 -10.26
C LEU A 68 25.84 3.47 -11.50
N ILE A 69 25.48 4.32 -12.47
CA ILE A 69 24.83 3.90 -13.72
C ILE A 69 25.78 3.02 -14.57
N SER A 70 27.07 3.35 -14.59
CA SER A 70 28.08 2.57 -15.34
C SER A 70 28.39 1.22 -14.70
N ARG A 71 28.33 1.10 -13.36
CA ARG A 71 28.45 -0.19 -12.68
C ARG A 71 27.25 -1.09 -12.93
N GLU A 72 26.04 -0.55 -12.88
CA GLU A 72 24.82 -1.33 -13.12
C GLU A 72 24.74 -1.87 -14.56
N THR A 73 25.22 -1.09 -15.54
CA THR A 73 25.33 -1.55 -16.94
C THR A 73 26.40 -2.65 -17.13
N LEU A 74 27.48 -2.67 -16.34
CA LEU A 74 28.50 -3.71 -16.40
C LEU A 74 28.03 -5.03 -15.76
N VAL A 75 27.33 -4.96 -14.62
CA VAL A 75 26.80 -6.16 -13.92
C VAL A 75 25.76 -6.90 -14.77
N ASN A 76 24.94 -6.17 -15.55
CA ASN A 76 23.98 -6.79 -16.47
C ASN A 76 24.61 -7.40 -17.74
N SER A 77 25.89 -7.15 -18.02
CA SER A 77 26.58 -7.70 -19.21
C SER A 77 27.29 -9.02 -18.96
N GLN A 78 27.43 -9.45 -17.69
CA GLN A 78 28.11 -10.68 -17.30
C GLN A 78 27.17 -11.59 -16.51
N THR A 79 26.24 -12.24 -17.20
CA THR A 79 25.56 -13.43 -16.66
C THR A 79 25.83 -14.64 -17.54
N PRO A 80 26.95 -15.38 -17.35
CA PRO A 80 26.96 -16.79 -17.66
C PRO A 80 26.25 -17.53 -16.53
N ARG A 81 25.18 -18.25 -16.88
CA ARG A 81 24.64 -19.38 -16.11
C ARG A 81 25.80 -20.23 -15.61
N ASN A 82 26.04 -20.28 -14.30
CA ASN A 82 26.16 -21.52 -13.51
C ASN A 82 26.68 -21.25 -12.09
N ASN A 83 26.05 -21.96 -11.16
CA ASN A 83 26.46 -22.31 -9.80
C ASN A 83 26.26 -21.25 -8.71
N ALA A 84 25.39 -21.65 -7.78
CA ALA A 84 25.16 -21.03 -6.50
C ALA A 84 26.46 -20.90 -5.70
N THR A 85 26.76 -19.69 -5.27
CA THR A 85 27.44 -19.44 -3.99
C THR A 85 26.97 -18.08 -3.52
N ALA A 86 26.50 -18.01 -2.28
CA ALA A 86 26.04 -16.80 -1.62
C ALA A 86 27.12 -15.70 -1.74
N ILE A 87 26.78 -14.60 -2.41
CA ILE A 87 27.56 -13.37 -2.35
C ILE A 87 26.78 -12.41 -1.46
N ASN A 88 27.24 -12.39 -0.21
CA ASN A 88 26.91 -11.38 0.78
C ASN A 88 27.71 -10.11 0.42
N ASP A 89 27.36 -9.44 -0.69
CA ASP A 89 27.97 -8.17 -1.06
C ASP A 89 27.20 -7.05 -0.37
N GLY A 90 27.55 -6.86 0.91
CA GLY A 90 27.39 -5.57 1.55
C GLY A 90 28.07 -4.53 0.68
N SER A 91 27.25 -3.65 0.07
CA SER A 91 27.67 -2.49 -0.70
C SER A 91 28.57 -1.60 0.16
N LYS A 92 29.85 -1.93 0.23
CA LYS A 92 30.88 -1.07 0.79
C LYS A 92 31.19 -0.04 -0.26
N CYS A 93 30.61 1.16 -0.09
CA CYS A 93 31.15 2.37 -0.68
C CYS A 93 32.61 2.46 -0.25
N VAL A 94 33.51 2.16 -1.19
CA VAL A 94 34.95 2.33 -1.00
C VAL A 94 35.15 3.83 -0.84
N MET A 95 35.48 4.26 0.37
CA MET A 95 35.92 5.61 0.66
C MET A 95 37.08 5.93 -0.29
N ALA A 96 36.87 6.87 -1.19
CA ALA A 96 37.94 7.40 -2.02
C ALA A 96 39.03 7.94 -1.09
N GLN A 97 40.23 7.38 -1.23
CA GLN A 97 41.45 7.80 -0.53
C GLN A 97 41.68 9.29 -0.70
N GLU A 98 41.98 9.95 0.42
CA GLU A 98 42.51 11.32 0.47
C GLU A 98 43.77 11.44 -0.39
N HIS A 99 43.64 12.07 -1.56
CA HIS A 99 44.79 12.66 -2.23
C HIS A 99 45.14 13.97 -1.51
N LYS A 100 46.13 13.86 -0.63
CA LYS A 100 46.84 14.99 -0.03
C LYS A 100 47.64 15.70 -1.12
N GLU A 101 47.06 16.76 -1.70
CA GLU A 101 47.82 17.71 -2.52
C GLU A 101 47.92 19.05 -1.80
N GLU A 102 49.17 19.37 -1.48
CA GLU A 102 49.63 20.51 -0.71
C GLU A 102 49.77 21.69 -1.67
N THR A 103 48.82 22.63 -1.66
CA THR A 103 49.05 23.98 -2.20
C THR A 103 48.41 25.02 -1.29
N GLY A 104 49.27 25.83 -0.67
CA GLY A 104 48.85 26.97 0.13
C GLY A 104 48.38 28.13 -0.74
N VAL A 105 47.43 28.90 -0.19
CA VAL A 105 47.35 30.38 -0.17
C VAL A 105 46.09 30.76 0.65
N ARG A 106 46.27 31.60 1.68
CA ARG A 106 45.24 32.44 2.35
C ARG A 106 45.39 33.87 1.80
N PRO A 107 44.46 34.84 1.99
CA PRO A 107 43.18 34.82 2.71
C PRO A 107 42.00 35.54 1.98
N GLY A 108 40.77 35.36 2.46
CA GLY A 108 39.63 36.21 2.09
C GLY A 108 38.31 35.76 2.70
N GLU A 109 38.00 36.22 3.91
CA GLU A 109 36.66 36.11 4.53
C GLU A 109 35.74 37.24 4.03
N PRO A 110 34.46 36.93 3.78
CA PRO A 110 33.36 37.81 4.15
C PRO A 110 32.33 37.10 5.06
N PRO A 111 31.46 37.84 5.76
CA PRO A 111 30.86 37.41 7.03
C PRO A 111 29.72 36.40 6.87
N VAL A 112 29.69 35.43 7.78
CA VAL A 112 28.59 34.49 7.98
C VAL A 112 27.43 35.21 8.67
N SER A 113 26.32 35.40 7.95
CA SER A 113 25.03 35.78 8.53
C SER A 113 24.40 34.54 9.15
N VAL A 114 24.28 34.54 10.49
CA VAL A 114 23.54 33.53 11.26
C VAL A 114 22.03 33.74 11.02
N PRO A 115 21.29 32.76 10.48
CA PRO A 115 19.83 32.83 10.50
C PRO A 115 19.31 32.56 11.93
N PRO A 116 18.22 33.22 12.35
CA PRO A 116 17.71 33.12 13.72
C PRO A 116 17.15 31.72 14.02
N ALA A 117 17.38 31.27 15.26
CA ALA A 117 16.79 30.05 15.80
C ALA A 117 15.25 30.12 15.72
N ILE A 118 14.66 29.11 15.07
CA ILE A 118 13.23 28.87 15.08
C ILE A 118 12.87 28.36 16.48
N ILE A 119 12.14 29.19 17.23
CA ILE A 119 11.56 28.84 18.52
C ILE A 119 10.27 28.06 18.21
N GLU A 120 10.26 26.76 18.47
CA GLU A 120 9.03 25.98 18.50
C GLU A 120 8.17 26.42 19.69
N PRO A 121 6.89 26.78 19.50
CA PRO A 121 5.99 27.06 20.61
C PRO A 121 5.51 25.75 21.25
N ASP A 122 5.75 25.61 22.56
CA ASP A 122 5.13 24.61 23.42
C ASP A 122 3.60 24.67 23.30
N VAL A 123 2.99 23.69 22.65
CA VAL A 123 1.54 23.47 22.68
C VAL A 123 1.23 22.41 23.76
N PRO A 124 0.51 22.76 24.84
CA PRO A 124 0.15 21.81 25.86
C PRO A 124 -0.99 20.91 25.37
N SER A 125 -0.69 19.65 25.07
CA SER A 125 -1.68 18.61 24.80
C SER A 125 -2.42 18.24 26.09
N LYS A 126 -3.62 18.81 26.25
CA LYS A 126 -4.59 18.44 27.27
C LYS A 126 -5.40 17.23 26.74
N PRO A 127 -5.45 16.08 27.44
CA PRO A 127 -6.30 14.98 26.99
C PRO A 127 -7.76 15.33 27.25
N LEU A 128 -8.57 15.27 26.19
CA LEU A 128 -10.02 15.35 26.26
C LEU A 128 -10.54 13.99 26.77
N ASN A 129 -11.26 14.00 27.88
CA ASN A 129 -11.99 12.86 28.40
C ASN A 129 -13.00 12.38 27.35
N ALA A 130 -12.86 11.15 26.87
CA ALA A 130 -13.91 10.44 26.16
C ALA A 130 -14.76 9.69 27.19
N GLU A 131 -16.03 10.07 27.29
CA GLU A 131 -17.04 9.28 28.00
C GLU A 131 -17.37 8.01 27.19
N PRO A 132 -17.71 6.89 27.85
CA PRO A 132 -18.07 5.65 27.16
C PRO A 132 -19.52 5.73 26.66
N GLU A 133 -19.72 5.81 25.35
CA GLU A 133 -21.06 5.62 24.77
C GLU A 133 -21.45 4.14 24.78
N GLU A 134 -22.64 3.91 25.31
CA GLU A 134 -23.24 2.64 25.64
C GLU A 134 -23.72 1.89 24.39
N ASN A 135 -23.34 0.61 24.32
CA ASN A 135 -24.13 -0.52 23.84
C ASN A 135 -25.42 -0.22 23.04
N TYR A 136 -25.35 -0.38 21.72
CA TYR A 136 -26.51 -0.73 20.91
C TYR A 136 -26.16 -1.88 19.95
N PHE A 137 -25.85 -3.04 20.54
CA PHE A 137 -25.81 -4.30 19.82
C PHE A 137 -27.24 -4.86 19.78
N MET A 138 -27.94 -4.67 18.66
CA MET A 138 -29.16 -5.43 18.37
C MET A 138 -28.76 -6.90 18.21
N SER A 139 -29.24 -7.74 19.12
CA SER A 139 -29.12 -9.20 19.05
C SER A 139 -29.79 -9.71 17.78
N ALA A 140 -29.03 -10.42 16.95
CA ALA A 140 -29.50 -11.04 15.72
C ALA A 140 -30.07 -12.45 15.96
N ASP A 141 -30.84 -12.65 17.05
CA ASP A 141 -31.30 -13.98 17.47
C ASP A 141 -32.72 -14.35 16.99
N ASP A 142 -33.40 -13.49 16.20
CA ASP A 142 -34.75 -13.78 15.70
C ASP A 142 -34.83 -13.73 14.16
N LEU A 143 -34.02 -14.53 13.48
CA LEU A 143 -34.24 -14.89 12.06
C LEU A 143 -34.50 -16.39 11.93
N PRO A 144 -35.58 -16.82 11.24
CA PRO A 144 -35.98 -18.21 11.17
C PRO A 144 -34.90 -19.07 10.48
N LYS A 145 -34.37 -20.04 11.24
CA LYS A 145 -33.57 -21.17 10.76
C LYS A 145 -34.33 -21.90 9.64
N GLY A 146 -33.91 -21.67 8.40
CA GLY A 146 -34.62 -22.21 7.26
C GLY A 146 -33.85 -22.14 5.95
N ALA A 147 -32.58 -22.54 5.93
CA ALA A 147 -31.85 -23.07 4.76
C ALA A 147 -30.43 -23.50 5.17
N ALA A 148 -30.31 -24.52 6.02
CA ALA A 148 -29.02 -25.15 6.32
C ALA A 148 -28.60 -25.99 5.11
N GLY A 149 -27.47 -25.65 4.48
CA GLY A 149 -26.91 -26.46 3.40
C GLY A 149 -25.77 -25.81 2.62
N PHE A 150 -25.52 -24.50 2.77
CA PHE A 150 -24.38 -23.83 2.12
C PHE A 150 -23.33 -23.27 3.08
N ASP A 151 -23.65 -23.04 4.35
CA ASP A 151 -22.68 -22.49 5.31
C ASP A 151 -21.62 -23.52 5.75
N ASP A 152 -21.99 -24.81 5.91
CA ASP A 152 -21.03 -25.88 6.25
C ASP A 152 -19.95 -26.08 5.17
N ALA A 153 -20.28 -25.83 3.90
CA ALA A 153 -19.33 -26.02 2.80
C ALA A 153 -18.29 -24.90 2.69
N LEU A 154 -18.56 -23.71 3.25
CA LEU A 154 -17.61 -22.60 3.26
C LEU A 154 -16.61 -22.72 4.42
N ASP A 155 -17.07 -23.21 5.57
CA ASP A 155 -16.18 -23.48 6.72
C ASP A 155 -15.21 -24.64 6.42
N GLU A 156 -15.65 -25.67 5.69
CA GLU A 156 -14.78 -26.79 5.27
C GLU A 156 -13.69 -26.35 4.26
N ILE A 157 -13.99 -25.39 3.37
CA ILE A 157 -12.98 -24.81 2.47
C ILE A 157 -11.98 -23.94 3.25
N GLY A 158 -12.41 -23.28 4.33
CA GLY A 158 -11.55 -22.56 5.25
C GLY A 158 -10.53 -23.48 5.95
N GLU A 159 -11.01 -24.59 6.52
CA GLU A 159 -10.15 -25.59 7.16
C GLU A 159 -9.24 -26.34 6.17
N ALA A 160 -9.70 -26.58 4.93
CA ALA A 160 -8.88 -27.20 3.88
C ALA A 160 -7.75 -26.29 3.38
N LEU A 161 -7.90 -24.96 3.46
CA LEU A 161 -6.83 -24.01 3.12
C LEU A 161 -5.82 -23.84 4.28
N ASP A 162 -6.28 -23.89 5.53
CA ASP A 162 -5.39 -23.82 6.69
C ASP A 162 -4.58 -25.12 6.92
N SER A 163 -5.09 -26.28 6.47
CA SER A 163 -4.41 -27.58 6.63
C SER A 163 -3.39 -27.94 5.55
N VAL A 164 -3.32 -27.19 4.44
CA VAL A 164 -2.39 -27.47 3.32
C VAL A 164 -0.98 -26.89 3.54
N ASP A 165 -0.79 -26.01 4.54
CA ASP A 165 0.52 -25.45 4.91
C ASP A 165 1.09 -26.02 6.22
N GLU A 166 0.49 -27.09 6.76
CA GLU A 166 0.99 -27.84 7.93
C GLU A 166 2.05 -28.89 7.53
N ASP A 167 2.87 -28.57 6.53
CA ASP A 167 4.16 -29.24 6.32
C ASP A 167 5.03 -28.95 7.53
N THR A 168 4.98 -29.88 8.50
CA THR A 168 5.98 -30.18 9.53
C THR A 168 7.06 -29.12 9.63
N VAL A 169 6.79 -28.10 10.45
CA VAL A 169 7.82 -27.20 10.97
C VAL A 169 8.74 -28.07 11.80
N GLU A 170 9.75 -28.66 11.16
CA GLU A 170 10.95 -29.09 11.87
C GLU A 170 11.34 -27.92 12.76
N GLU A 171 11.52 -28.17 14.07
CA GLU A 171 12.08 -27.24 15.04
C GLU A 171 13.46 -26.79 14.52
N GLN A 172 13.48 -25.84 13.59
CA GLN A 172 14.69 -25.14 13.21
C GLN A 172 15.05 -24.30 14.43
N ASP A 173 16.24 -24.58 14.96
CA ASP A 173 16.92 -23.78 15.99
C ASP A 173 16.49 -22.31 15.88
N GLY A 174 15.75 -21.86 16.89
CA GLY A 174 14.95 -20.64 16.82
C GLY A 174 15.75 -19.46 16.28
N ILE A 175 15.32 -18.92 15.14
CA ILE A 175 15.90 -17.71 14.56
C ILE A 175 15.75 -16.60 15.61
N LEU A 176 16.89 -16.06 16.07
CA LEU A 176 16.95 -15.01 17.09
C LEU A 176 16.89 -13.64 16.43
N CYS A 177 16.32 -12.66 17.12
CA CYS A 177 16.30 -11.29 16.65
C CYS A 177 17.64 -10.58 16.81
N ASP A 178 18.19 -10.05 15.72
CA ASP A 178 19.44 -9.27 15.69
C ASP A 178 19.51 -8.09 16.69
N SER A 179 18.37 -7.58 17.16
CA SER A 179 18.32 -6.44 18.09
C SER A 179 18.15 -6.81 19.56
N CYS A 180 17.57 -7.97 19.88
CA CYS A 180 17.22 -8.31 21.26
C CYS A 180 17.44 -9.79 21.63
N ASP A 181 17.99 -10.59 20.72
CA ASP A 181 18.30 -12.01 20.89
C ASP A 181 17.11 -12.86 21.38
N SER A 182 15.88 -12.39 21.17
CA SER A 182 14.67 -13.16 21.50
C SER A 182 14.25 -14.03 20.31
N PRO A 183 13.64 -15.21 20.57
CA PRO A 183 13.18 -16.08 19.50
C PRO A 183 12.08 -15.41 18.69
N MET A 184 12.23 -15.41 17.37
CA MET A 184 11.23 -14.91 16.45
C MET A 184 10.10 -15.91 16.26
N GLN A 185 8.89 -15.41 16.08
CA GLN A 185 7.73 -16.23 15.72
C GLN A 185 7.48 -16.09 14.22
N ALA A 186 7.22 -17.21 13.55
CA ALA A 186 6.73 -17.20 12.17
C ALA A 186 5.30 -16.66 12.18
N GLY A 187 5.06 -15.62 11.38
CA GLY A 187 3.74 -15.02 11.19
C GLY A 187 3.43 -14.91 9.70
N LEU A 188 2.15 -14.86 9.37
CA LEU A 188 1.69 -14.46 8.04
C LEU A 188 1.33 -12.97 8.11
N ARG A 189 1.90 -12.18 7.20
CA ARG A 189 1.53 -10.78 7.05
C ARG A 189 0.78 -10.63 5.74
N ASP A 190 -0.38 -10.00 5.82
CA ASP A 190 -1.12 -9.60 4.64
C ASP A 190 -0.36 -8.46 3.94
N ILE A 191 0.01 -8.66 2.67
CA ILE A 191 0.68 -7.65 1.84
C ILE A 191 -0.33 -6.56 1.45
N TYR A 192 -1.57 -6.98 1.20
CA TYR A 192 -2.67 -6.11 0.80
C TYR A 192 -3.65 -5.91 1.95
N ASP A 193 -4.23 -4.71 1.99
CA ASP A 193 -5.30 -4.37 2.91
C ASP A 193 -6.53 -5.27 2.65
N GLN A 194 -6.87 -6.12 3.63
CA GLN A 194 -8.01 -7.03 3.54
C GLN A 194 -9.32 -6.30 3.24
N THR A 195 -9.46 -5.03 3.65
CA THR A 195 -10.68 -4.26 3.38
C THR A 195 -10.92 -4.08 1.89
N ARG A 196 -9.85 -3.85 1.11
CA ARG A 196 -9.91 -3.72 -0.35
C ARG A 196 -10.20 -5.06 -1.02
N GLY A 197 -9.63 -6.15 -0.49
CA GLY A 197 -9.94 -7.51 -0.91
C GLY A 197 -11.43 -7.82 -0.76
N LYS A 198 -12.00 -7.56 0.42
CA LYS A 198 -13.44 -7.74 0.68
C LYS A 198 -14.32 -6.92 -0.26
N GLN A 199 -13.97 -5.66 -0.51
CA GLN A 199 -14.70 -4.81 -1.46
C GLN A 199 -14.71 -5.39 -2.88
N SER A 200 -13.58 -5.94 -3.35
CA SER A 200 -13.50 -6.57 -4.67
C SER A 200 -14.39 -7.81 -4.80
N PHE A 201 -14.48 -8.64 -3.75
CA PHE A 201 -15.39 -9.79 -3.72
C PHE A 201 -16.85 -9.38 -3.68
N VAL A 202 -17.21 -8.34 -2.92
CA VAL A 202 -18.58 -7.82 -2.90
C VAL A 202 -18.97 -7.32 -4.29
N LEU A 203 -18.08 -6.58 -4.97
CA LEU A 203 -18.33 -6.13 -6.33
C LEU A 203 -18.47 -7.29 -7.32
N ALA A 204 -17.61 -8.31 -7.21
CA ALA A 204 -17.70 -9.53 -8.02
C ALA A 204 -19.05 -10.25 -7.81
N ALA A 205 -19.48 -10.40 -6.55
CA ALA A 205 -20.76 -11.01 -6.20
C ALA A 205 -21.95 -10.25 -6.79
N ILE A 206 -21.93 -8.91 -6.74
CA ILE A 206 -22.95 -8.06 -7.38
C ILE A 206 -22.96 -8.28 -8.90
N CYS A 207 -21.79 -8.29 -9.55
CA CYS A 207 -21.68 -8.54 -10.99
C CYS A 207 -22.23 -9.93 -11.38
N PHE A 208 -21.93 -10.97 -10.60
CA PHE A 208 -22.47 -12.31 -10.83
C PHE A 208 -23.98 -12.38 -10.60
N ALA A 209 -24.51 -11.75 -9.55
CA ALA A 209 -25.95 -11.71 -9.31
C ALA A 209 -26.69 -11.01 -10.46
N LEU A 210 -26.19 -9.88 -10.94
CA LEU A 210 -26.75 -9.17 -12.09
C LEU A 210 -26.60 -9.96 -13.38
N GLY A 211 -25.46 -10.62 -13.59
CA GLY A 211 -25.25 -11.53 -14.72
C GLY A 211 -26.24 -12.70 -14.69
N PHE A 212 -26.45 -13.33 -13.54
CA PHE A 212 -27.40 -14.42 -13.38
C PHE A 212 -28.85 -13.95 -13.64
N LEU A 213 -29.25 -12.81 -13.09
CA LEU A 213 -30.54 -12.18 -13.41
C LEU A 213 -30.68 -11.88 -14.90
N GLY A 214 -29.61 -11.41 -15.55
CA GLY A 214 -29.55 -11.21 -16.99
C GLY A 214 -29.78 -12.50 -17.77
N THR A 215 -29.15 -13.61 -17.37
CA THR A 215 -29.37 -14.92 -18.00
C THR A 215 -30.81 -15.42 -17.86
N LEU A 216 -31.45 -15.20 -16.70
CA LEU A 216 -32.86 -15.52 -16.50
C LEU A 216 -33.76 -14.64 -17.38
N ALA A 217 -33.48 -13.34 -17.46
CA ALA A 217 -34.23 -12.39 -18.29
C ALA A 217 -34.14 -12.73 -19.78
N LEU A 218 -32.99 -13.25 -20.25
CA LEU A 218 -32.83 -13.71 -21.63
C LEU A 218 -33.79 -14.86 -22.01
N GLY A 219 -34.23 -15.66 -21.03
CA GLY A 219 -35.24 -16.70 -21.22
C GLY A 219 -36.64 -16.17 -21.52
N LEU A 220 -36.92 -14.90 -21.23
CA LEU A 220 -38.22 -14.26 -21.51
C LEU A 220 -38.32 -13.71 -22.95
N PHE A 221 -37.22 -13.69 -23.70
CA PHE A 221 -37.21 -13.18 -25.07
C PHE A 221 -37.43 -14.31 -26.09
N ASP A 222 -38.69 -14.50 -26.50
CA ASP A 222 -39.07 -15.50 -27.51
C ASP A 222 -38.65 -15.14 -28.94
N GLY A 223 -38.15 -13.92 -29.19
CA GLY A 223 -37.82 -13.42 -30.53
C GLY A 223 -36.39 -12.91 -30.69
N PHE A 224 -35.95 -12.81 -31.95
CA PHE A 224 -34.78 -12.01 -32.32
C PHE A 224 -35.16 -10.53 -32.28
N SER A 225 -34.66 -9.82 -31.27
CA SER A 225 -34.81 -8.37 -31.13
C SER A 225 -33.44 -7.75 -30.86
N PHE A 226 -33.24 -6.52 -31.33
CA PHE A 226 -32.04 -5.74 -31.00
C PHE A 226 -31.84 -5.61 -29.48
N ALA A 227 -32.95 -5.51 -28.73
CA ALA A 227 -32.91 -5.49 -27.26
C ALA A 227 -32.32 -6.78 -26.67
N ARG A 228 -32.63 -7.95 -27.25
CA ARG A 228 -32.05 -9.24 -26.83
C ARG A 228 -30.54 -9.27 -27.06
N LEU A 229 -30.07 -8.75 -28.20
CA LEU A 229 -28.64 -8.66 -28.49
C LEU A 229 -27.91 -7.82 -27.43
N ILE A 230 -28.45 -6.64 -27.10
CA ILE A 230 -27.90 -5.79 -26.03
C ILE A 230 -27.90 -6.54 -24.69
N ALA A 231 -28.99 -7.20 -24.33
CA ALA A 231 -29.09 -7.96 -23.09
C ALA A 231 -28.05 -9.10 -23.02
N VAL A 232 -27.80 -9.81 -24.13
CA VAL A 232 -26.76 -10.85 -24.22
C VAL A 232 -25.39 -10.26 -23.99
N TYR A 233 -25.04 -9.15 -24.65
CA TYR A 233 -23.73 -8.50 -24.47
C TYR A 233 -23.56 -7.94 -23.07
N ALA A 234 -24.57 -7.26 -22.52
CA ALA A 234 -24.51 -6.71 -21.17
C ALA A 234 -24.34 -7.82 -20.12
N THR A 235 -25.09 -8.92 -20.26
CA THR A 235 -24.98 -10.09 -19.38
C THR A 235 -23.60 -10.73 -19.48
N GLY A 236 -23.09 -10.93 -20.69
CA GLY A 236 -21.75 -11.48 -20.92
C GLY A 236 -20.64 -10.61 -20.32
N LEU A 237 -20.74 -9.28 -20.48
CA LEU A 237 -19.79 -8.34 -19.88
C LEU A 237 -19.85 -8.37 -18.35
N LEU A 238 -21.04 -8.43 -17.75
CA LEU A 238 -21.19 -8.52 -16.30
C LEU A 238 -20.54 -9.79 -15.74
N LEU A 239 -20.73 -10.94 -16.40
CA LEU A 239 -20.07 -12.19 -16.01
C LEU A 239 -18.55 -12.10 -16.17
N LEU A 240 -18.06 -11.52 -17.27
CA LEU A 240 -16.62 -11.31 -17.50
C LEU A 240 -16.02 -10.42 -16.39
N PHE A 241 -16.61 -9.26 -16.13
CA PHE A 241 -16.15 -8.40 -15.04
C PHE A 241 -16.21 -9.09 -13.68
N GLY A 242 -17.28 -9.86 -13.40
CA GLY A 242 -17.38 -10.67 -12.19
C GLY A 242 -16.19 -11.62 -12.04
N THR A 243 -15.82 -12.35 -13.10
CA THR A 243 -14.64 -13.25 -13.06
C THR A 243 -13.32 -12.52 -12.86
N VAL A 244 -13.13 -11.36 -13.48
CA VAL A 244 -11.92 -10.55 -13.31
C VAL A 244 -11.81 -10.03 -11.89
N PHE A 245 -12.89 -9.44 -11.34
CA PHE A 245 -12.88 -8.95 -9.96
C PHE A 245 -12.72 -10.09 -8.95
N SER A 246 -13.32 -11.25 -9.19
CA SER A 246 -13.12 -12.44 -8.35
C SER A 246 -11.67 -12.91 -8.39
N GLY A 247 -11.03 -12.91 -9.57
CA GLY A 247 -9.62 -13.28 -9.70
C GLY A 247 -8.68 -12.30 -8.99
N VAL A 248 -8.92 -11.00 -9.14
CA VAL A 248 -8.15 -9.96 -8.43
C VAL A 248 -8.37 -10.06 -6.92
N GLY A 249 -9.61 -10.25 -6.48
CA GLY A 249 -9.92 -10.42 -5.06
C GLY A 249 -9.27 -11.66 -4.46
N ALA A 250 -9.32 -12.80 -5.17
CA ALA A 250 -8.64 -14.02 -4.75
C ALA A 250 -7.13 -13.84 -4.68
N PHE A 251 -6.52 -13.18 -5.68
CA PHE A 251 -5.10 -12.87 -5.65
C PHE A 251 -4.72 -11.98 -4.46
N MET A 252 -5.47 -10.90 -4.21
CA MET A 252 -5.21 -10.01 -3.07
C MET A 252 -5.40 -10.70 -1.72
N PHE A 253 -6.35 -11.65 -1.64
CA PHE A 253 -6.60 -12.42 -0.42
C PHE A 253 -5.55 -13.50 -0.16
N MET A 254 -5.05 -14.15 -1.22
CA MET A 254 -4.02 -15.19 -1.12
C MET A 254 -2.60 -14.64 -1.04
N ALA A 255 -2.38 -13.38 -1.41
CA ALA A 255 -1.08 -12.72 -1.30
C ALA A 255 -0.72 -12.45 0.17
N ARG A 256 -0.31 -13.51 0.86
CA ARG A 256 0.26 -13.50 2.21
C ARG A 256 1.76 -13.70 2.12
N GLU A 257 2.51 -12.87 2.83
CA GLU A 257 3.95 -13.05 2.98
C GLU A 257 4.23 -13.78 4.29
N LYS A 258 5.05 -14.84 4.24
CA LYS A 258 5.58 -15.47 5.46
C LYS A 258 6.66 -14.52 6.01
N VAL A 259 6.42 -13.93 7.18
CA VAL A 259 7.34 -13.00 7.86
C VAL A 259 7.76 -13.55 9.22
N PHE A 260 8.91 -13.10 9.70
CA PHE A 260 9.31 -13.32 11.09
C PHE A 260 8.98 -12.09 11.93
N PHE A 261 8.25 -12.30 13.03
CA PHE A 261 7.85 -11.26 13.96
C PHE A 261 8.57 -11.43 15.31
N CYS A 262 9.18 -10.36 15.79
CA CYS A 262 9.82 -10.29 17.10
C CYS A 262 8.82 -9.73 18.14
N PRO A 263 8.33 -10.50 19.11
CA PRO A 263 7.37 -10.00 20.10
C PRO A 263 7.99 -8.99 21.08
N SER A 264 9.30 -9.09 21.35
CA SER A 264 9.99 -8.20 22.29
C SER A 264 10.18 -6.79 21.73
N CYS A 265 10.40 -6.69 20.42
CA CYS A 265 10.85 -5.46 19.75
C CYS A 265 9.88 -4.97 18.67
N THR A 266 8.82 -5.74 18.38
CA THR A 266 7.77 -5.45 17.39
C THR A 266 8.27 -5.26 15.94
N ARG A 267 9.50 -5.69 15.65
CA ARG A 267 10.08 -5.64 14.30
C ARG A 267 9.63 -6.84 13.46
N ILE A 268 9.44 -6.58 12.17
CA ILE A 268 9.04 -7.56 11.16
C ILE A 268 10.19 -7.73 10.17
N TYR A 269 10.56 -8.97 9.88
CA TYR A 269 11.61 -9.34 8.94
C TYR A 269 11.02 -10.19 7.79
N PRO A 270 11.28 -9.85 6.52
CA PRO A 270 10.86 -10.68 5.39
C PRO A 270 11.66 -11.98 5.35
N ARG A 271 11.02 -13.10 4.96
CA ARG A 271 11.77 -14.32 4.61
C ARG A 271 12.46 -14.08 3.26
N GLY A 272 13.77 -13.83 3.31
CA GLY A 272 14.65 -13.78 2.13
C GLY A 272 15.00 -15.16 1.61
#